data_AF-A0A2K9LGZ3-F1
#
_entry.id   AF-A0A2K9LGZ3-F1
#
_cell.length_a   1.000
_cell.length_b   1.000
_cell.length_c   1.000
_cell.angle_alpha   90.00
_cell.angle_beta   90.00
_cell.angle_gamma   90.00
#
_symmetry.space_group_name_H-M   'P 1'
#
loop_
_entity.id
_entity.type
_entity.pdbx_description
1 polymer ?
#
loop_
_entity_poly.entity_id
_entity_poly.type
_entity_poly.pdbx_seq_one_letter_code
_entity_poly.pdbx_strand_id
1 'polypeptide(L)'
;MSHSIRTQFQPTHLQPPAPKGFAHINRYWDKQQGVYAAKILPGEFYISTGGEMIVTVLGSCISACVRDKYKGVGGMNHFMLPVQRENMEMGALSALSESARYGNWAMEYLINEVLKNGGEKRNLEVKVFGGGKVLESMNKIDIGKKNIDFVHQFIENESLQLIAEDVGGLYPRKVLYFPDTGSVKVRKLKTIRNDVVFERERTYERVINTKPAQGDIELFD
;
A
#
# COMPACT_ATOMS: atom_id res chain seq x y z
N MET A 1 41.47 -26.56 7.38
CA MET A 1 40.24 -26.22 8.13
C MET A 1 39.46 -25.18 7.33
N SER A 2 38.18 -25.44 7.12
CA SER A 2 37.34 -24.90 6.05
C SER A 2 37.07 -23.39 6.13
N HIS A 3 37.43 -22.67 5.07
CA HIS A 3 36.85 -21.35 4.78
C HIS A 3 35.48 -21.56 4.14
N SER A 4 34.41 -21.20 4.85
CA SER A 4 33.05 -21.18 4.33
C SER A 4 32.92 -19.99 3.37
N ILE A 5 33.01 -20.25 2.07
CA ILE A 5 32.66 -19.28 1.04
C ILE A 5 31.12 -19.20 1.07
N ARG A 6 30.57 -18.14 1.67
CA ARG A 6 29.17 -17.76 1.44
C ARG A 6 29.08 -17.29 0.00
N THR A 7 28.68 -18.17 -0.90
CA THR A 7 28.36 -17.81 -2.29
C THR A 7 27.15 -16.88 -2.25
N GLN A 8 27.39 -15.57 -2.26
CA GLN A 8 26.36 -14.58 -2.54
C GLN A 8 25.92 -14.81 -3.98
N PHE A 9 24.75 -15.42 -4.15
CA PHE A 9 24.12 -15.55 -5.45
C PHE A 9 23.83 -14.14 -5.96
N GLN A 10 24.69 -13.62 -6.84
CA GLN A 10 24.42 -12.39 -7.57
C GLN A 10 23.41 -12.73 -8.67
N PRO A 11 22.23 -12.10 -8.69
CA PRO A 11 21.32 -12.25 -9.82
C PRO A 11 22.04 -11.84 -11.10
N THR A 12 21.83 -12.59 -12.18
CA THR A 12 22.39 -12.31 -13.52
C THR A 12 21.86 -11.02 -14.12
N HIS A 13 20.84 -10.42 -13.52
CA HIS A 13 20.21 -9.18 -13.92
C HIS A 13 20.55 -8.08 -12.92
N LEU A 14 21.03 -6.94 -13.43
CA LEU A 14 21.28 -5.75 -12.62
C LEU A 14 19.97 -5.25 -12.00
N GLN A 15 20.02 -4.81 -10.75
CA GLN A 15 18.89 -4.13 -10.12
C GLN A 15 18.54 -2.88 -10.93
N PRO A 16 17.28 -2.69 -11.34
CA PRO A 16 16.87 -1.45 -11.99
C PRO A 16 17.21 -0.25 -11.10
N PRO A 17 17.51 0.94 -11.65
CA PRO A 17 17.61 2.13 -10.84
C PRO A 17 16.28 2.39 -10.12
N ALA A 18 16.32 2.88 -8.88
CA ALA A 18 15.10 3.26 -8.19
C ALA A 18 14.48 4.47 -8.93
N PRO A 19 13.15 4.50 -9.16
CA PRO A 19 12.51 5.70 -9.65
C PRO A 19 12.76 6.88 -8.71
N LYS A 20 12.85 8.09 -9.29
CA LYS A 20 13.15 9.31 -8.54
C LYS A 20 12.13 9.47 -7.39
N GLY A 21 12.62 9.74 -6.18
CA GLY A 21 11.77 9.88 -4.98
C GLY A 21 11.58 8.59 -4.16
N PHE A 22 11.94 7.42 -4.69
CA PHE A 22 11.72 6.12 -4.02
C PHE A 22 13.00 5.46 -3.50
N ALA A 23 14.09 6.21 -3.34
CA ALA A 23 15.35 5.69 -2.82
C ALA A 23 15.24 5.11 -1.39
N HIS A 24 14.23 5.54 -0.63
CA HIS A 24 13.93 5.06 0.72
C HIS A 24 13.26 3.67 0.75
N ILE A 25 12.69 3.21 -0.38
CA ILE A 25 11.98 1.94 -0.45
C ILE A 25 12.98 0.79 -0.42
N ASN A 26 12.73 -0.18 0.46
CA ASN A 26 13.55 -1.37 0.56
C ASN A 26 13.34 -2.27 -0.66
N ARG A 27 14.36 -2.36 -1.52
CA ARG A 27 14.35 -3.15 -2.74
C ARG A 27 15.39 -4.26 -2.67
N TYR A 28 15.00 -5.49 -2.99
CA TYR A 28 15.83 -6.68 -2.85
C TYR A 28 15.52 -7.72 -3.94
N TRP A 29 16.43 -8.67 -4.16
CA TRP A 29 16.18 -9.80 -5.05
C TRP A 29 15.31 -10.86 -4.37
N ASP A 30 14.12 -11.14 -4.90
CA ASP A 30 13.27 -12.24 -4.43
C ASP A 30 13.65 -13.53 -5.17
N LYS A 31 14.32 -14.46 -4.49
CA LYS A 31 14.77 -15.73 -5.07
C LYS A 31 13.63 -16.66 -5.49
N GLN A 32 12.45 -16.55 -4.88
CA GLN A 32 11.32 -17.43 -5.18
C GLN A 32 10.58 -16.97 -6.44
N GLN A 33 10.50 -15.66 -6.64
CA GLN A 33 9.89 -15.08 -7.84
C GLN A 33 10.89 -14.85 -8.96
N GLY A 34 12.20 -14.86 -8.67
CA GLY A 34 13.24 -14.63 -9.67
C GLY A 34 13.25 -13.20 -10.22
N VAL A 35 12.83 -12.22 -9.42
CA VAL A 35 12.73 -10.81 -9.81
C VAL A 35 13.12 -9.90 -8.64
N TYR A 36 13.46 -8.65 -8.95
CA TYR A 36 13.59 -7.62 -7.92
C TYR A 36 12.23 -7.25 -7.35
N ALA A 37 12.20 -7.03 -6.04
CA ALA A 37 11.02 -6.74 -5.25
C ALA A 37 11.20 -5.46 -4.45
N ALA A 38 10.25 -4.54 -4.56
CA ALA A 38 10.11 -3.38 -3.69
C ALA A 38 9.11 -3.70 -2.57
N LYS A 39 9.55 -3.66 -1.31
CA LYS A 39 8.67 -3.86 -0.16
C LYS A 39 8.15 -2.52 0.33
N ILE A 40 6.83 -2.36 0.31
CA ILE A 40 6.14 -1.20 0.88
C ILE A 40 5.53 -1.55 2.24
N LEU A 41 5.67 -0.63 3.18
CA LEU A 41 5.09 -0.64 4.51
C LEU A 41 3.83 0.24 4.54
N PRO A 42 3.04 0.18 5.63
CA PRO A 42 1.86 1.04 5.75
C PRO A 42 2.22 2.52 5.66
N GLY A 43 1.48 3.28 4.85
CA GLY A 43 1.77 4.68 4.55
C GLY A 43 2.83 4.88 3.46
N GLU A 44 3.28 3.81 2.81
CA GLU A 44 4.18 3.88 1.66
C GLU A 44 3.44 3.48 0.38
N PHE A 45 4.01 3.90 -0.74
CA PHE A 45 3.63 3.45 -2.07
C PHE A 45 4.89 3.36 -2.93
N TYR A 46 4.80 2.66 -4.03
CA TYR A 46 5.91 2.50 -4.97
C TYR A 46 5.39 2.41 -6.39
N ILE A 47 6.14 2.95 -7.34
CA ILE A 47 5.92 2.77 -8.78
C ILE A 47 7.09 1.97 -9.37
N SER A 48 6.79 1.14 -10.36
CA SER A 48 7.73 0.35 -11.13
C SER A 48 7.55 0.68 -12.60
N THR A 49 8.66 1.01 -13.26
CA THR A 49 8.77 1.22 -14.71
C THR A 49 9.64 0.15 -15.38
N GLY A 50 10.19 -0.80 -14.60
CA GLY A 50 11.30 -1.67 -15.02
C GLY A 50 11.21 -3.11 -14.51
N GLY A 51 10.00 -3.67 -14.43
CA GLY A 51 9.79 -5.11 -14.15
C GLY A 51 9.98 -5.52 -12.69
N GLU A 52 10.04 -4.57 -11.75
CA GLU A 52 10.06 -4.90 -10.33
C GLU A 52 8.68 -5.26 -9.81
N MET A 53 8.64 -6.32 -9.01
CA MET A 53 7.47 -6.69 -8.22
C MET A 53 7.33 -5.77 -7.01
N ILE A 54 6.11 -5.52 -6.56
CA ILE A 54 5.82 -4.76 -5.33
C ILE A 54 5.18 -5.70 -4.31
N VAL A 55 5.66 -5.68 -3.07
CA VAL A 55 5.25 -6.63 -2.03
C VAL A 55 4.78 -5.90 -0.78
N THR A 56 3.66 -6.35 -0.23
CA THR A 56 3.21 -5.90 1.10
C THR A 56 2.40 -6.96 1.84
N VAL A 57 2.09 -6.69 3.11
CA VAL A 57 1.21 -7.52 3.96
C VAL A 57 0.14 -6.62 4.55
N LEU A 58 -1.12 -6.98 4.34
CA LEU A 58 -2.30 -6.20 4.68
C LEU A 58 -3.11 -6.90 5.77
N GLY A 59 -3.51 -6.14 6.80
CA GLY A 59 -4.61 -6.47 7.68
C GLY A 59 -5.85 -5.66 7.30
N SER A 60 -6.26 -4.69 8.12
CA SER A 60 -7.39 -3.77 7.86
C SER A 60 -7.09 -2.71 6.78
N CYS A 61 -5.81 -2.50 6.49
CA CYS A 61 -5.33 -1.59 5.46
C CYS A 61 -5.69 -2.09 4.04
N ILE A 62 -5.62 -1.20 3.06
CA ILE A 62 -5.87 -1.51 1.64
C ILE A 62 -4.63 -1.20 0.80
N SER A 63 -4.39 -2.04 -0.20
CA SER A 63 -3.54 -1.70 -1.34
C SER A 63 -4.38 -1.63 -2.60
N ALA A 64 -4.30 -0.49 -3.28
CA ALA A 64 -4.67 -0.37 -4.68
C ALA A 64 -3.42 -0.57 -5.55
N CYS A 65 -3.57 -1.42 -6.55
CA CYS A 65 -2.60 -1.66 -7.60
C CYS A 65 -3.10 -0.94 -8.85
N VAL A 66 -2.35 0.02 -9.38
CA VAL A 66 -2.74 0.85 -10.52
C VAL A 66 -1.69 0.71 -11.61
N ARG A 67 -2.07 0.52 -12.86
CA ARG A 67 -1.12 0.51 -14.00
C ARG A 67 -1.75 0.98 -15.29
N ASP A 68 -0.93 1.50 -16.19
CA ASP A 68 -1.24 1.53 -17.62
C ASP A 68 -0.98 0.14 -18.22
N LYS A 69 -2.05 -0.51 -18.69
CA LYS A 69 -1.97 -1.90 -19.16
C LYS A 69 -1.15 -2.12 -20.44
N TYR A 70 -0.91 -1.08 -21.23
CA TYR A 70 -0.14 -1.16 -22.47
C TYR A 70 1.33 -0.80 -22.27
N LYS A 71 1.62 0.16 -21.38
CA LYS A 71 2.98 0.64 -21.14
C LYS A 71 3.72 -0.15 -20.07
N GLY A 72 3.01 -0.95 -19.26
CA GLY A 72 3.62 -1.73 -18.18
C GLY A 72 4.19 -0.86 -17.05
N VAL A 73 3.76 0.40 -16.97
CA VAL A 73 4.08 1.33 -15.88
C VAL A 73 2.95 1.28 -14.88
N GLY A 74 3.29 1.03 -13.62
CA GLY A 74 2.29 0.94 -12.57
C GLY A 74 2.90 0.92 -11.18
N GLY A 75 2.05 0.92 -10.17
CA GLY A 75 2.48 0.91 -8.79
C GLY A 75 1.44 0.34 -7.85
N MET A 76 1.80 0.31 -6.58
CA MET A 76 0.96 -0.15 -5.49
C MET A 76 1.13 0.77 -4.29
N ASN A 77 0.02 1.14 -3.65
CA ASN A 77 0.04 1.86 -2.38
C ASN A 77 -0.30 0.94 -1.21
N HIS A 78 -0.14 1.43 0.02
CA HIS A 78 -0.60 0.77 1.23
C HIS A 78 -1.16 1.83 2.16
N PHE A 79 -2.43 2.18 2.00
CA PHE A 79 -3.08 3.19 2.84
C PHE A 79 -3.83 2.54 4.02
N MET A 80 -3.99 3.31 5.08
CA MET A 80 -4.48 2.83 6.38
C MET A 80 -5.85 3.38 6.76
N LEU A 81 -6.18 4.58 6.29
CA LEU A 81 -7.38 5.33 6.64
C LEU A 81 -8.05 5.90 5.40
N PRO A 82 -9.36 6.16 5.41
CA PRO A 82 -10.07 6.61 4.22
C PRO A 82 -9.71 8.07 3.81
N VAL A 83 -9.74 9.04 4.74
CA VAL A 83 -9.57 10.48 4.39
C VAL A 83 -8.82 11.24 5.48
N GLN A 84 -7.90 12.14 5.07
CA GLN A 84 -7.30 13.15 5.95
C GLN A 84 -8.28 14.33 6.10
N ARG A 85 -8.65 14.70 7.33
CA ARG A 85 -9.35 15.98 7.54
C ARG A 85 -8.35 17.13 7.34
N GLU A 86 -8.75 18.14 6.59
CA GLU A 86 -7.94 19.24 6.00
C GLU A 86 -7.12 20.09 7.00
N ASN A 87 -7.30 19.91 8.31
CA ASN A 87 -6.71 20.80 9.33
C ASN A 87 -5.47 20.22 10.04
N MET A 88 -4.67 19.37 9.39
CA MET A 88 -3.38 18.93 9.95
C MET A 88 -2.24 19.53 9.12
N GLU A 89 -1.66 20.60 9.65
CA GLU A 89 -0.49 21.29 9.11
C GLU A 89 0.68 20.30 8.95
N MET A 90 1.35 20.30 7.78
CA MET A 90 2.31 19.27 7.41
C MET A 90 3.65 19.85 6.92
N GLY A 91 4.76 19.42 7.53
CA GLY A 91 6.14 19.75 7.13
C GLY A 91 6.63 18.92 5.95
N ALA A 92 7.25 19.58 4.97
CA ALA A 92 7.38 19.18 3.55
C ALA A 92 8.09 17.85 3.18
N LEU A 93 8.68 17.09 4.11
CA LEU A 93 9.29 15.78 3.81
C LEU A 93 8.79 14.62 4.69
N SER A 94 8.34 14.87 5.93
CA SER A 94 7.59 13.88 6.71
C SER A 94 6.13 13.79 6.24
N ALA A 95 5.64 14.85 5.59
CA ALA A 95 4.29 14.94 5.07
C ALA A 95 3.92 13.86 4.05
N LEU A 96 4.84 13.39 3.20
CA LEU A 96 4.49 12.42 2.15
C LEU A 96 4.15 11.04 2.75
N SER A 97 4.94 10.58 3.72
CA SER A 97 4.67 9.31 4.43
C SER A 97 3.46 9.45 5.36
N GLU A 98 3.24 10.64 5.93
CA GLU A 98 2.11 10.92 6.82
C GLU A 98 0.78 11.12 6.06
N SER A 99 0.85 11.62 4.81
CA SER A 99 -0.31 11.79 3.92
C SER A 99 -0.71 10.48 3.25
N ALA A 100 0.25 9.64 2.83
CA ALA A 100 -0.03 8.31 2.23
C ALA A 100 -0.72 7.34 3.20
N ARG A 101 -0.82 7.69 4.48
CA ARG A 101 -1.67 6.99 5.44
C ARG A 101 -3.15 7.09 5.06
N TYR A 102 -3.54 8.14 4.36
CA TYR A 102 -4.91 8.44 3.97
C TYR A 102 -5.15 8.07 2.51
N GLY A 103 -6.29 7.42 2.26
CA GLY A 103 -6.63 6.80 0.99
C GLY A 103 -6.74 7.80 -0.14
N ASN A 104 -7.32 8.98 0.09
CA ASN A 104 -7.44 10.02 -0.94
C ASN A 104 -6.06 10.43 -1.48
N TRP A 105 -5.14 10.78 -0.59
CA TRP A 105 -3.79 11.17 -0.99
C TRP A 105 -3.02 10.00 -1.59
N ALA A 106 -3.10 8.81 -0.99
CA ALA A 106 -2.40 7.63 -1.49
C ALA A 106 -2.87 7.18 -2.88
N MET A 107 -4.15 7.35 -3.21
CA MET A 107 -4.69 7.05 -4.53
C MET A 107 -4.30 8.10 -5.56
N GLU A 108 -4.54 9.38 -5.25
CA GLU A 108 -4.19 10.50 -6.14
C GLU A 108 -2.70 10.52 -6.46
N TYR A 109 -1.85 10.39 -5.44
CA TYR A 109 -0.40 10.43 -5.63
C TYR A 109 0.08 9.24 -6.46
N LEU A 110 -0.42 8.03 -6.20
CA LEU A 110 -0.06 6.85 -6.98
C LEU A 110 -0.44 7.02 -8.46
N ILE A 111 -1.67 7.47 -8.74
CA ILE A 111 -2.13 7.71 -10.11
C ILE A 111 -1.25 8.76 -10.78
N ASN A 112 -0.99 9.88 -10.11
CA ASN A 112 -0.16 10.95 -10.65
C ASN A 112 1.26 10.49 -10.96
N GLU A 113 1.87 9.65 -10.12
CA GLU A 113 3.20 9.10 -10.41
C GLU A 113 3.18 8.12 -11.59
N VAL A 114 2.13 7.31 -11.74
CA VAL A 114 1.98 6.47 -12.94
C VAL A 114 1.88 7.33 -14.21
N LEU A 115 1.10 8.42 -14.17
CA LEU A 115 0.95 9.33 -15.31
C LEU A 115 2.25 10.09 -15.63
N LYS A 116 2.94 10.62 -14.62
CA LYS A 116 4.25 11.30 -14.78
C LYS A 116 5.32 10.40 -15.40
N ASN A 117 5.24 9.09 -15.14
CA ASN A 117 6.15 8.10 -15.70
C ASN A 117 5.64 7.51 -17.04
N GLY A 118 4.73 8.21 -17.71
CA GLY A 118 4.30 7.93 -19.07
C GLY A 118 2.99 7.16 -19.19
N GLY A 119 2.35 6.74 -18.10
CA GLY A 119 1.03 6.12 -18.14
C GLY A 119 -0.06 7.08 -18.64
N GLU A 120 -1.15 6.53 -19.15
CA GLU A 120 -2.30 7.31 -19.63
C GLU A 120 -3.57 6.96 -18.84
N LYS A 121 -4.33 7.97 -18.41
CA LYS A 121 -5.52 7.80 -17.56
C LYS A 121 -6.53 6.80 -18.17
N ARG A 122 -6.77 6.89 -19.48
CA ARG A 122 -7.68 6.00 -20.22
C ARG A 122 -7.27 4.52 -20.25
N ASN A 123 -6.01 4.22 -19.97
CA ASN A 123 -5.46 2.86 -19.98
C ASN A 123 -5.32 2.29 -18.56
N LEU A 124 -5.67 3.09 -17.53
CA LEU A 124 -5.48 2.67 -16.15
C LEU A 124 -6.44 1.57 -15.79
N GLU A 125 -5.87 0.51 -15.24
CA GLU A 125 -6.61 -0.54 -14.55
C GLU A 125 -6.27 -0.53 -13.06
N VAL A 126 -7.24 -0.90 -12.23
CA VAL A 126 -7.12 -0.94 -10.78
C VAL A 126 -7.42 -2.35 -10.25
N LYS A 127 -6.63 -2.82 -9.29
CA LYS A 127 -6.92 -4.02 -8.49
C LYS A 127 -6.78 -3.71 -7.00
N VAL A 128 -7.67 -4.26 -6.18
CA VAL A 128 -7.77 -3.88 -4.76
C VAL A 128 -7.66 -5.09 -3.84
N PHE A 129 -6.83 -4.98 -2.81
CA PHE A 129 -6.60 -6.07 -1.85
C PHE A 129 -6.56 -5.53 -0.42
N GLY A 130 -6.92 -6.35 0.56
CA GLY A 130 -6.78 -6.02 1.99
C GLY A 130 -8.11 -5.92 2.73
N GLY A 131 -8.26 -4.93 3.61
CA GLY A 131 -9.51 -4.65 4.33
C GLY A 131 -9.97 -5.79 5.25
N GLY A 132 -9.05 -6.64 5.71
CA GLY A 132 -9.35 -7.78 6.57
C GLY A 132 -9.69 -7.34 8.00
N LYS A 133 -10.61 -8.05 8.63
CA LYS A 133 -10.96 -7.91 10.05
C LYS A 133 -10.09 -8.85 10.88
N VAL A 134 -8.84 -8.44 11.09
CA VAL A 134 -7.80 -9.29 11.70
C VAL A 134 -7.90 -9.32 13.23
N LEU A 135 -8.28 -8.22 13.88
CA LEU A 135 -8.55 -8.20 15.31
C LEU A 135 -10.02 -8.54 15.57
N GLU A 136 -10.24 -9.66 16.25
CA GLU A 136 -11.58 -10.12 16.65
C GLU A 136 -12.07 -9.42 17.95
N SER A 137 -11.18 -8.71 18.66
CA SER A 137 -11.41 -8.24 20.03
C SER A 137 -11.85 -6.77 20.13
N MET A 138 -13.12 -6.59 20.53
CA MET A 138 -13.65 -5.52 21.40
C MET A 138 -14.16 -4.16 20.84
N ASN A 139 -14.03 -3.81 19.55
CA ASN A 139 -14.52 -2.49 19.07
C ASN A 139 -15.62 -2.55 17.99
N LYS A 140 -16.59 -1.62 18.07
CA LYS A 140 -17.74 -1.46 17.15
C LYS A 140 -17.36 -0.94 15.74
N ILE A 141 -16.13 -0.49 15.53
CA ILE A 141 -15.71 0.18 14.29
C ILE A 141 -14.90 -0.78 13.41
N ASP A 142 -15.47 -1.17 12.28
CA ASP A 142 -14.78 -1.97 11.27
C ASP A 142 -13.97 -1.05 10.33
N ILE A 143 -12.68 -0.88 10.63
CA ILE A 143 -11.75 -0.05 9.85
C ILE A 143 -11.57 -0.64 8.44
N GLY A 144 -11.48 -1.96 8.33
CA GLY A 144 -11.35 -2.66 7.06
C GLY A 144 -12.53 -2.33 6.14
N LYS A 145 -13.77 -2.44 6.64
CA LYS A 145 -14.97 -2.05 5.90
C LYS A 145 -14.93 -0.59 5.44
N LYS A 146 -14.54 0.35 6.31
CA LYS A 146 -14.43 1.77 5.94
C LYS A 146 -13.39 2.01 4.83
N ASN A 147 -12.26 1.32 4.87
CA ASN A 147 -11.23 1.43 3.84
C ASN A 147 -11.70 0.84 2.50
N ILE A 148 -12.46 -0.27 2.53
CA ILE A 148 -13.08 -0.87 1.35
C ILE A 148 -14.10 0.09 0.73
N ASP A 149 -15.01 0.62 1.54
CA ASP A 149 -16.05 1.55 1.06
C ASP A 149 -15.43 2.78 0.42
N PHE A 150 -14.39 3.32 1.05
CA PHE A 150 -13.65 4.46 0.51
C PHE A 150 -13.02 4.16 -0.86
N VAL A 151 -12.28 3.05 -1.00
CA VAL A 151 -11.58 2.77 -2.27
C VAL A 151 -12.55 2.47 -3.40
N HIS A 152 -13.68 1.82 -3.11
CA HIS A 152 -14.76 1.61 -4.09
C HIS A 152 -15.36 2.94 -4.53
N GLN A 153 -15.70 3.83 -3.59
CA GLN A 153 -16.22 5.16 -3.91
C GLN A 153 -15.21 6.00 -4.70
N PHE A 154 -13.92 5.95 -4.34
CA PHE A 154 -12.87 6.66 -5.07
C PHE A 154 -12.77 6.18 -6.52
N ILE A 155 -12.75 4.87 -6.73
CA ILE A 155 -12.65 4.27 -8.07
C ILE A 155 -13.86 4.65 -8.92
N GLU A 156 -15.06 4.61 -8.35
CA GLU A 156 -16.30 5.01 -9.04
C GLU A 156 -16.28 6.50 -9.42
N ASN A 157 -15.98 7.38 -8.46
CA ASN A 157 -15.92 8.83 -8.69
C ASN A 157 -14.89 9.23 -9.75
N GLU A 158 -13.72 8.56 -9.76
CA GLU A 158 -12.66 8.81 -10.75
C GLU A 158 -12.87 8.07 -12.08
N SER A 159 -13.97 7.33 -12.23
CA SER A 159 -14.28 6.51 -13.41
C SER A 159 -13.14 5.55 -13.79
N LEU A 160 -12.51 4.96 -12.78
CA LEU A 160 -11.42 3.99 -12.95
C LEU A 160 -11.96 2.57 -13.12
N GLN A 161 -11.27 1.76 -13.90
CA GLN A 161 -11.69 0.39 -14.16
C GLN A 161 -11.18 -0.58 -13.08
N LEU A 162 -12.06 -1.03 -12.17
CA LEU A 162 -11.74 -2.11 -11.22
C LEU A 162 -11.75 -3.47 -11.94
N ILE A 163 -10.59 -4.11 -12.05
CA ILE A 163 -10.42 -5.39 -12.76
C ILE A 163 -10.60 -6.59 -11.83
N ALA A 164 -10.11 -6.48 -10.60
CA ALA A 164 -10.13 -7.59 -9.65
C ALA A 164 -9.96 -7.10 -8.22
N GLU A 165 -10.47 -7.87 -7.27
CA GLU A 165 -10.27 -7.62 -5.86
C GLU A 165 -10.28 -8.90 -4.99
N ASP A 166 -9.60 -8.84 -3.83
CA ASP A 166 -9.81 -9.75 -2.69
C ASP A 166 -9.72 -8.93 -1.39
N VAL A 167 -10.88 -8.46 -0.95
CA VAL A 167 -11.04 -7.60 0.24
C VAL A 167 -11.81 -8.30 1.37
N GLY A 168 -11.81 -7.74 2.57
CA GLY A 168 -12.61 -8.25 3.70
C GLY A 168 -12.05 -9.52 4.35
N GLY A 169 -12.89 -10.33 4.98
CA GLY A 169 -12.49 -11.62 5.58
C GLY A 169 -11.65 -11.49 6.86
N LEU A 170 -11.27 -12.63 7.45
CA LEU A 170 -10.68 -12.70 8.81
C LEU A 170 -9.15 -12.82 8.84
N TYR A 171 -8.51 -12.92 7.67
CA TYR A 171 -7.07 -13.22 7.59
C TYR A 171 -6.30 -12.08 6.93
N PRO A 172 -5.10 -11.75 7.46
CA PRO A 172 -4.16 -10.91 6.74
C PRO A 172 -3.78 -11.53 5.40
N ARG A 173 -3.36 -10.70 4.46
CA ARG A 173 -2.97 -11.12 3.12
C ARG A 173 -1.59 -10.61 2.77
N LYS A 174 -0.72 -11.49 2.28
CA LYS A 174 0.48 -11.07 1.55
C LYS A 174 0.10 -10.85 0.09
N VAL A 175 0.43 -9.68 -0.43
CA VAL A 175 0.19 -9.28 -1.83
C VAL A 175 1.53 -9.14 -2.53
N LEU A 176 1.63 -9.73 -3.72
CA LEU A 176 2.76 -9.62 -4.62
C LEU A 176 2.21 -9.15 -5.96
N TYR A 177 2.47 -7.90 -6.33
CA TYR A 177 1.98 -7.28 -7.55
C TYR A 177 3.09 -7.11 -8.57
N PHE A 178 2.80 -7.42 -9.84
CA PHE A 178 3.71 -7.30 -10.97
C PHE A 178 3.16 -6.22 -11.92
N PRO A 179 3.60 -4.95 -11.82
CA PRO A 179 3.03 -3.83 -12.57
C PRO A 179 3.20 -3.92 -14.09
N ASP A 180 4.23 -4.63 -14.55
CA ASP A 180 4.52 -4.88 -15.97
C ASP A 180 3.47 -5.77 -16.66
N THR A 181 2.92 -6.75 -15.94
CA THR A 181 1.90 -7.69 -16.45
C THR A 181 0.51 -7.49 -15.86
N GLY A 182 0.40 -6.78 -14.74
CA GLY A 182 -0.82 -6.62 -13.97
C GLY A 182 -1.15 -7.85 -13.11
N SER A 183 -0.30 -8.88 -13.12
CA SER A 183 -0.53 -10.10 -12.33
C SER A 183 -0.41 -9.82 -10.85
N VAL A 184 -1.25 -10.48 -10.04
CA VAL A 184 -1.19 -10.40 -8.58
C VAL A 184 -1.19 -11.81 -8.02
N LYS A 185 -0.32 -12.07 -7.04
CA LYS A 185 -0.39 -13.26 -6.19
C LYS A 185 -0.83 -12.83 -4.79
N VAL A 186 -1.92 -13.42 -4.31
CA VAL A 186 -2.46 -13.17 -2.97
C VAL A 186 -2.37 -14.43 -2.14
N ARG A 187 -1.86 -14.32 -0.91
CA ARG A 187 -1.83 -15.42 0.05
C ARG A 187 -2.43 -14.98 1.39
N LYS A 188 -3.56 -15.60 1.76
CA LYS A 188 -4.17 -15.46 3.09
C LYS A 188 -3.29 -16.15 4.13
N LEU A 189 -2.89 -15.41 5.16
CA LEU A 189 -2.00 -15.87 6.21
C LEU A 189 -2.83 -16.47 7.35
N LYS A 190 -3.18 -17.76 7.22
CA LYS A 190 -4.04 -18.48 8.19
C LYS A 190 -3.32 -18.82 9.49
N THR A 191 -2.03 -19.13 9.43
CA THR A 191 -1.19 -19.35 10.61
C THR A 191 -0.42 -18.07 10.86
N ILE A 192 -0.99 -17.19 11.67
CA ILE A 192 -0.31 -15.98 12.10
C ILE A 192 0.52 -16.38 13.32
N ARG A 193 1.83 -16.53 13.15
CA ARG A 193 2.71 -16.40 14.31
C ARG A 193 2.57 -14.94 14.77
N ASN A 194 2.08 -14.72 15.99
CA ASN A 194 2.19 -13.43 16.67
C ASN A 194 3.62 -12.90 16.40
N ASP A 195 3.86 -11.68 15.94
CA ASP A 195 3.58 -10.46 16.71
C ASP A 195 3.33 -9.22 15.81
N VAL A 196 3.85 -9.14 14.58
CA VAL A 196 3.97 -7.82 13.90
C VAL A 196 2.65 -7.26 13.33
N VAL A 197 1.81 -8.08 12.67
CA VAL A 197 0.57 -7.56 12.04
C VAL A 197 -0.45 -7.17 13.11
N PHE A 198 -0.63 -8.01 14.13
CA PHE A 198 -1.55 -7.72 15.22
C PHE A 198 -1.13 -6.52 16.08
N GLU A 199 0.17 -6.38 16.38
CA GLU A 199 0.67 -5.20 17.08
C GLU A 199 0.43 -3.92 16.28
N ARG A 200 0.61 -3.98 14.96
CA ARG A 200 0.30 -2.86 14.06
C ARG A 200 -1.18 -2.52 14.11
N GLU A 201 -2.07 -3.50 13.91
CA GLU A 201 -3.53 -3.32 14.00
C GLU A 201 -3.95 -2.68 15.33
N ARG A 202 -3.40 -3.15 16.47
CA ARG A 202 -3.69 -2.56 17.79
C ARG A 202 -3.18 -1.13 17.92
N THR A 203 -2.01 -0.84 17.35
CA THR A 203 -1.45 0.51 17.34
C THR A 203 -2.34 1.45 16.52
N TYR A 204 -2.87 0.97 15.38
CA TYR A 204 -3.80 1.74 14.55
C TYR A 204 -5.11 2.04 15.28
N GLU A 205 -5.73 1.05 15.91
CA GLU A 205 -6.94 1.26 16.70
C GLU A 205 -6.75 2.31 17.79
N ARG A 206 -5.61 2.29 18.50
CA ARG A 206 -5.31 3.30 19.52
C ARG A 206 -5.24 4.69 18.92
N VAL A 207 -4.46 4.89 17.85
CA VAL A 207 -4.27 6.21 17.22
C VAL A 207 -5.60 6.80 16.72
N ILE A 208 -6.50 5.97 16.17
CA ILE A 208 -7.82 6.42 15.72
C ILE A 208 -8.71 6.80 16.90
N ASN A 209 -8.67 6.03 17.99
CA ASN A 209 -9.47 6.27 19.19
C ASN A 209 -8.95 7.41 20.07
N THR A 210 -7.68 7.82 19.95
CA THR A 210 -7.07 8.90 20.75
C THR A 210 -7.09 10.29 20.11
N LYS A 211 -7.95 10.59 19.13
CA LYS A 211 -8.16 12.01 18.75
C LYS A 211 -8.81 12.77 19.92
N PRO A 212 -8.34 14.00 20.24
CA PRO A 212 -8.71 14.71 21.47
C PRO A 212 -10.19 15.09 21.47
N ALA A 213 -10.81 14.96 22.63
CA ALA A 213 -12.04 15.67 22.95
C ALA A 213 -11.79 17.19 22.83
N GLN A 214 -12.79 17.90 22.29
CA GLN A 214 -12.98 19.35 22.42
C GLN A 214 -11.80 20.26 22.05
N GLY A 215 -11.87 20.84 20.85
CA GLY A 215 -11.51 22.25 20.72
C GLY A 215 -12.73 23.05 21.15
N ASP A 216 -12.65 23.72 22.29
CA ASP A 216 -13.64 24.69 22.72
C ASP A 216 -13.76 25.78 21.65
N ILE A 217 -14.99 25.98 21.17
CA ILE A 217 -15.33 27.12 20.35
C ILE A 217 -15.46 28.30 21.31
N GLU A 218 -14.41 29.09 21.49
CA GLU A 218 -14.56 30.44 22.03
C GLU A 218 -15.25 31.30 20.96
N LEU A 219 -16.57 31.50 21.14
CA LEU A 219 -17.27 32.64 20.56
C LEU A 219 -16.70 33.89 21.24
N PHE A 220 -16.03 34.75 20.47
CA PHE A 220 -15.83 36.14 20.88
C PHE A 220 -17.10 36.91 20.51
N ASP A 221 -17.71 37.54 21.51
CA ASP A 221 -18.74 38.58 21.35
C ASP A 221 -18.13 39.91 20.87
#